data_AF-D6PE77-F1
#
_entry.id   AF-D6PE77-F1
#
_cell.length_a   1.000
_cell.length_b   1.000
_cell.length_c   1.000
_cell.angle_alpha   90.00
_cell.angle_beta   90.00
_cell.angle_gamma   90.00
#
_symmetry.space_group_name_H-M   'P 1'
#
loop_
_entity.id
_entity.type
_entity.pdbx_description
1 polymer ?
#
loop_
_entity_poly.entity_id
_entity_poly.type
_entity_poly.pdbx_seq_one_letter_code
_entity_poly.pdbx_strand_id
1 'polypeptide(L)'
;MQQREREPGGKMIGPNMFRTIYGELGTLQEKAHMIRYYQMPRHNIPAAIELMGEIDALSDDVNLTAVAPVAHEQMGMIAGVYRFNSMAHAGKAIDEVGMSEGFQNLVNKANTLGTLTSAQMNITM
;
A
#
# COMPACT_ATOMS: atom_id res chain seq x y z
N MET A 1 -22.94 -11.55 10.14
CA MET A 1 -24.21 -10.80 10.33
C MET A 1 -24.34 -10.23 11.73
N GLN A 2 -24.13 -11.01 12.81
CA GLN A 2 -24.32 -10.55 14.20
C GLN A 2 -23.62 -9.23 14.59
N GLN A 3 -22.43 -8.92 14.06
CA GLN A 3 -21.72 -7.68 14.39
C GLN A 3 -22.35 -6.43 13.74
N ARG A 4 -22.86 -6.57 12.51
CA ARG A 4 -23.58 -5.48 11.80
C ARG A 4 -24.94 -5.18 12.43
N GLU A 5 -25.58 -6.19 13.00
CA GLU A 5 -26.86 -6.04 13.72
C GLU A 5 -26.69 -5.38 15.09
N ARG A 6 -25.54 -5.58 15.76
CA ARG A 6 -25.26 -4.99 17.09
C ARG A 6 -24.78 -3.54 17.03
N GLU A 7 -24.10 -3.14 15.95
CA GLU A 7 -23.57 -1.77 15.78
C GLU A 7 -24.08 -1.16 14.46
N PRO A 8 -25.38 -0.85 14.34
CA PRO A 8 -25.98 -0.39 13.10
C PRO A 8 -25.51 1.02 12.67
N GLY A 9 -24.99 1.81 13.61
CA GLY A 9 -24.52 3.18 13.36
C GLY A 9 -23.13 3.27 12.70
N GLY A 10 -22.39 2.15 12.61
CA GLY A 10 -20.97 2.17 12.26
C GLY A 10 -20.11 2.85 13.33
N LYS A 11 -18.84 2.44 13.44
CA LYS A 11 -17.89 3.12 14.32
C LYS A 11 -17.18 4.20 13.52
N MET A 12 -17.33 5.46 13.92
CA MET A 12 -16.54 6.55 13.36
C MET A 12 -15.06 6.31 13.71
N ILE A 13 -14.28 5.94 12.69
CA ILE A 13 -12.82 5.92 12.77
C ILE A 13 -12.38 7.33 12.37
N GLY A 14 -11.57 7.96 13.24
CA GLY A 14 -11.27 9.39 13.18
C GLY A 14 -10.56 9.83 11.89
N PRO A 15 -10.31 11.14 11.73
CA PRO A 15 -9.50 11.62 10.62
C PRO A 15 -8.11 11.01 10.75
N ASN A 16 -7.79 10.10 9.82
CA ASN A 16 -6.50 9.47 9.73
C ASN A 16 -5.60 10.33 8.85
N MET A 17 -4.53 10.87 9.43
CA MET A 17 -3.58 11.70 8.70
C MET A 17 -2.33 10.91 8.39
N PHE A 18 -1.90 10.98 7.13
CA PHE A 18 -0.69 10.34 6.65
C PHE A 18 0.22 11.36 5.99
N ARG A 19 1.53 11.12 6.06
CA ARG A 19 2.55 11.83 5.29
C ARG A 19 3.14 10.89 4.26
N THR A 20 3.46 11.43 3.09
CA THR A 20 4.24 10.71 2.09
C THR A 20 5.67 10.47 2.61
N ILE A 21 6.17 9.26 2.43
CA ILE A 21 7.54 8.85 2.80
C ILE A 21 8.34 8.32 1.61
N TYR A 22 7.67 7.99 0.49
CA TYR A 22 8.28 7.60 -0.77
C TYR A 22 7.36 7.97 -1.94
N GLY A 23 7.92 8.41 -3.07
CA GLY A 23 7.19 8.80 -4.27
C GLY A 23 6.33 10.05 -4.09
N GLU A 24 5.47 10.33 -5.05
CA GLU A 24 4.54 11.47 -5.02
C GLU A 24 3.11 11.02 -5.30
N LEU A 25 2.15 11.42 -4.47
CA LEU A 25 0.72 11.11 -4.66
C LEU A 25 0.11 11.80 -5.89
N GLY A 26 0.71 12.91 -6.35
CA GLY A 26 0.22 13.67 -7.51
C GLY A 26 -1.26 14.05 -7.39
N THR A 27 -1.97 14.06 -8.51
CA THR A 27 -3.40 14.38 -8.59
C THR A 27 -4.33 13.18 -8.41
N LEU A 28 -3.78 11.96 -8.22
CA LEU A 28 -4.54 10.69 -8.14
C LEU A 28 -5.56 10.52 -9.30
N GLN A 29 -5.09 10.66 -10.54
CA GLN A 29 -5.96 10.53 -11.73
C GLN A 29 -6.14 9.08 -12.16
N GLU A 30 -5.29 8.18 -11.69
CA GLU A 30 -5.39 6.75 -11.94
C GLU A 30 -6.70 6.18 -11.40
N LYS A 31 -7.27 5.21 -12.14
CA LYS A 31 -8.62 4.70 -11.87
C LYS A 31 -8.64 3.52 -10.91
N ALA A 32 -7.50 2.87 -10.69
CA ALA A 32 -7.38 1.75 -9.78
C ALA A 32 -6.19 1.94 -8.85
N HIS A 33 -6.41 1.72 -7.55
CA HIS A 33 -5.42 1.91 -6.50
C HIS A 33 -5.38 0.68 -5.61
N MET A 34 -4.25 -0.04 -5.59
CA MET A 34 -3.99 -1.09 -4.62
C MET A 34 -3.28 -0.49 -3.41
N ILE A 35 -3.89 -0.60 -2.25
CA ILE A 35 -3.33 -0.13 -0.98
C ILE A 35 -2.98 -1.36 -0.15
N ARG A 36 -1.72 -1.49 0.23
CA ARG A 36 -1.20 -2.56 1.09
C ARG A 36 -0.71 -1.97 2.40
N TYR A 37 -1.29 -2.41 3.51
CA TYR A 37 -0.92 -1.97 4.84
C TYR A 37 0.06 -2.95 5.47
N TYR A 38 1.15 -2.40 6.01
CA TYR A 38 2.21 -3.17 6.67
C TYR A 38 2.39 -2.65 8.09
N GLN A 39 2.49 -3.56 9.05
CA GLN A 39 2.89 -3.24 10.41
C GLN A 39 4.40 -3.51 10.56
N MET A 40 5.14 -2.51 11.04
CA MET A 40 6.59 -2.65 11.27
C MET A 40 7.11 -1.75 12.40
N PRO A 41 8.25 -2.11 13.02
CA PRO A 41 8.96 -1.19 13.91
C PRO A 41 9.38 0.09 13.19
N ARG A 42 9.26 1.24 13.84
CA ARG A 42 9.61 2.54 13.23
C ARG A 42 11.05 2.64 12.74
N HIS A 43 11.98 1.96 13.41
CA HIS A 43 13.39 1.95 13.00
C HIS A 43 13.62 1.23 11.66
N ASN A 44 12.67 0.39 11.20
CA ASN A 44 12.74 -0.28 9.90
C ASN A 44 12.22 0.59 8.75
N ILE A 45 11.59 1.74 9.01
CA ILE A 45 11.02 2.61 7.96
C ILE A 45 12.08 3.07 6.94
N PRO A 46 13.30 3.50 7.32
CA PRO A 46 14.32 3.87 6.35
C PRO A 46 14.67 2.73 5.38
N ALA A 47 14.90 1.52 5.89
CA ALA A 47 15.17 0.33 5.06
C ALA A 47 13.96 -0.05 4.18
N ALA A 48 12.74 0.17 4.67
CA ALA A 48 11.54 -0.04 3.87
C ALA A 48 11.46 0.96 2.72
N ILE A 49 11.84 2.23 2.91
CA ILE A 49 11.88 3.24 1.85
C ILE A 49 12.88 2.85 0.75
N GLU A 50 14.05 2.31 1.11
CA GLU A 50 15.02 1.78 0.14
C GLU A 50 14.44 0.63 -0.68
N LEU A 51 13.78 -0.34 -0.03
CA LEU A 51 13.09 -1.43 -0.72
C LEU A 51 11.96 -0.93 -1.63
N MET A 52 11.24 0.12 -1.25
CA MET A 52 10.21 0.71 -2.12
C MET A 52 10.84 1.27 -3.41
N GLY A 53 12.04 1.83 -3.34
CA GLY A 53 12.80 2.23 -4.53
C GLY A 53 13.17 1.06 -5.44
N GLU A 54 13.60 -0.07 -4.87
CA GLU A 54 13.85 -1.29 -5.63
C GLU A 54 12.57 -1.84 -6.30
N ILE A 55 11.42 -1.74 -5.61
CA ILE A 55 10.12 -2.18 -6.14
C ILE A 55 9.64 -1.27 -7.28
N ASP A 56 9.72 0.04 -7.10
CA ASP A 56 9.29 1.04 -8.09
C ASP A 56 10.10 0.90 -9.39
N ALA A 57 11.38 0.57 -9.29
CA ALA A 57 12.25 0.32 -10.45
C ALA A 57 11.89 -0.95 -11.25
N LEU A 58 10.98 -1.81 -10.78
CA LEU A 58 10.54 -2.99 -11.53
C LEU A 58 9.56 -2.66 -12.66
N SER A 59 8.98 -1.46 -12.68
CA SER A 59 8.02 -1.07 -13.70
C SER A 59 8.00 0.43 -13.93
N ASP A 60 8.18 0.85 -15.18
CA ASP A 60 8.00 2.24 -15.58
C ASP A 60 6.51 2.66 -15.74
N ASP A 61 5.58 1.70 -15.60
CA ASP A 61 4.14 1.90 -15.88
C ASP A 61 3.28 1.84 -14.60
N VAL A 62 3.86 1.46 -13.45
CA VAL A 62 3.13 1.38 -12.17
C VAL A 62 3.69 2.40 -11.19
N ASN A 63 2.87 3.40 -10.87
CA ASN A 63 3.28 4.45 -9.94
C ASN A 63 3.13 3.99 -8.48
N LEU A 64 4.24 3.85 -7.75
CA LEU A 64 4.24 3.57 -6.32
C LEU A 64 4.31 4.86 -5.48
N THR A 65 3.63 4.86 -4.33
CA THR A 65 3.81 5.85 -3.27
C THR A 65 3.69 5.15 -1.93
N ALA A 66 4.53 5.50 -0.96
CA ALA A 66 4.37 5.02 0.41
C ALA A 66 4.01 6.16 1.35
N VAL A 67 3.13 5.86 2.30
CA VAL A 67 2.69 6.80 3.34
C VAL A 67 2.85 6.21 4.73
N ALA A 68 3.12 7.08 5.70
CA ALA A 68 3.20 6.75 7.12
C ALA A 68 2.26 7.65 7.93
N PRO A 69 1.69 7.16 9.04
CA PRO A 69 0.75 7.91 9.84
C PRO A 69 1.44 9.08 10.56
N VAL A 70 0.77 10.22 10.53
CA VAL A 70 1.01 11.39 11.38
C VAL A 70 0.07 11.36 12.57
N ALA A 71 -1.20 11.00 12.34
CA ALA A 71 -2.20 10.77 13.36
C ALA A 71 -3.06 9.56 12.96
N HIS A 72 -2.88 8.45 13.66
CA HIS A 72 -3.60 7.19 13.46
C HIS A 72 -3.55 6.37 14.75
N GLU A 73 -4.53 5.50 15.01
CA GLU A 73 -4.49 4.58 16.15
C GLU A 73 -3.31 3.58 16.06
N GLN A 74 -2.89 3.26 14.85
CA GLN A 74 -1.77 2.36 14.55
C GLN A 74 -0.60 3.15 13.97
N MET A 75 0.29 3.63 14.85
CA MET A 75 1.43 4.49 14.48
C MET A 75 2.67 3.74 13.96
N GLY A 76 2.64 2.41 13.97
CA GLY A 76 3.67 1.54 13.37
C GLY A 76 3.24 0.95 12.02
N MET A 77 2.14 1.44 11.46
CA MET A 77 1.68 1.04 10.15
C MET A 77 2.34 1.90 9.07
N ILE A 78 2.66 1.33 7.92
CA ILE A 78 2.90 2.06 6.67
C ILE A 78 1.97 1.52 5.59
N ALA A 79 1.66 2.32 4.57
CA ALA A 79 0.88 1.86 3.43
C ALA A 79 1.62 2.10 2.12
N GLY A 80 1.75 1.06 1.30
CA GLY A 80 2.15 1.16 -0.10
C GLY A 80 0.92 1.31 -0.99
N VAL A 81 0.90 2.34 -1.82
CA VAL A 81 -0.18 2.70 -2.73
C VAL A 81 0.34 2.54 -4.16
N TYR A 82 -0.06 1.46 -4.81
CA TYR A 82 0.22 1.20 -6.22
C TYR A 82 -0.94 1.72 -7.05
N ARG A 83 -0.66 2.51 -8.08
CA ARG A 83 -1.67 3.19 -8.88
C ARG A 83 -1.62 2.71 -10.32
N PHE A 84 -2.80 2.45 -10.88
CA PHE A 84 -2.97 1.85 -12.19
C PHE A 84 -4.04 2.60 -13.00
N ASN A 85 -3.76 2.79 -14.29
CA ASN A 85 -4.68 3.46 -15.23
C ASN A 85 -6.08 2.80 -15.35
N SER A 86 -6.19 1.50 -15.06
CA SER A 86 -7.46 0.75 -15.07
C SER A 86 -7.34 -0.56 -14.28
N MET A 87 -8.47 -1.24 -14.04
CA MET A 87 -8.46 -2.58 -13.43
C MET A 87 -7.80 -3.62 -14.34
N ALA A 88 -7.97 -3.51 -15.66
CA ALA A 88 -7.28 -4.38 -16.62
C ALA A 88 -5.76 -4.18 -16.59
N HIS A 89 -5.32 -2.92 -16.49
CA HIS A 89 -3.90 -2.60 -16.31
C HIS A 89 -3.37 -3.18 -14.99
N ALA A 90 -4.11 -3.05 -13.89
CA ALA A 90 -3.74 -3.63 -12.61
C ALA A 90 -3.55 -5.16 -12.69
N GLY A 91 -4.48 -5.88 -13.33
CA GLY A 91 -4.36 -7.32 -13.53
C GLY A 91 -3.08 -7.71 -14.28
N LYS A 92 -2.81 -7.04 -15.41
CA LYS A 92 -1.60 -7.28 -16.20
C LYS A 92 -0.32 -7.03 -15.39
N ALA A 93 -0.25 -5.91 -14.67
CA ALA A 93 0.92 -5.57 -13.86
C ALA A 93 1.14 -6.57 -12.70
N ILE A 94 0.06 -7.03 -12.06
CA ILE A 94 0.14 -8.03 -10.99
C ILE A 94 0.68 -9.36 -11.55
N ASP A 95 0.20 -9.79 -12.71
CA ASP A 95 0.62 -11.05 -13.33
C ASP A 95 2.06 -10.98 -13.85
N GLU A 96 2.45 -9.89 -14.51
CA GLU A 96 3.77 -9.79 -15.15
C GLU A 96 4.88 -9.36 -14.16
N VAL A 97 4.63 -8.31 -13.36
CA VAL A 97 5.61 -7.78 -12.41
C VAL A 97 5.48 -8.47 -11.06
N GLY A 98 4.24 -8.57 -10.55
CA GLY A 98 3.98 -9.13 -9.22
C GLY A 98 4.34 -10.61 -9.07
N MET A 99 4.31 -11.39 -10.16
CA MET A 99 4.73 -12.80 -10.14
C MET A 99 6.19 -13.02 -10.57
N SER A 100 6.90 -11.95 -10.92
CA SER A 100 8.32 -12.05 -11.31
C SER A 100 9.20 -12.48 -10.14
N GLU A 101 10.29 -13.18 -10.45
CA GLU A 101 11.28 -13.59 -9.43
C GLU A 101 11.87 -12.38 -8.69
N GLY A 102 12.14 -11.29 -9.42
CA GLY A 102 12.63 -10.04 -8.84
C GLY A 102 11.68 -9.48 -7.79
N PHE A 103 10.39 -9.39 -8.10
CA PHE A 103 9.39 -8.92 -7.13
C PHE A 103 9.27 -9.87 -5.94
N GLN A 104 9.21 -11.18 -6.16
CA GLN A 104 9.09 -12.17 -5.07
C GLN A 104 10.30 -12.13 -4.12
N ASN A 105 11.51 -11.92 -4.64
CA ASN A 105 12.70 -11.71 -3.82
C ASN A 105 12.60 -10.46 -2.95
N LEU A 106 12.08 -9.36 -3.49
CA LEU A 106 11.84 -8.13 -2.72
C LEU A 106 10.75 -8.31 -1.66
N VAL A 107 9.69 -9.07 -1.96
CA VAL A 107 8.67 -9.43 -0.96
C VAL A 107 9.30 -10.20 0.20
N ASN A 108 10.19 -11.15 -0.07
CA ASN A 108 10.89 -11.88 0.98
C ASN A 108 11.78 -10.97 1.85
N LYS A 109 12.50 -10.01 1.25
CA LYS A 109 13.23 -8.98 2.01
C LYS A 109 12.28 -8.14 2.86
N ALA A 110 11.16 -7.69 2.30
CA ALA A 110 10.18 -6.86 2.99
C ALA A 110 9.57 -7.58 4.20
N ASN A 111 9.37 -8.90 4.13
CA ASN A 111 8.89 -9.73 5.24
C ASN A 111 9.84 -9.76 6.45
N THR A 112 11.12 -9.39 6.27
CA THR A 112 12.06 -9.22 7.40
C THR A 112 11.88 -7.88 8.12
N LEU A 113 11.31 -6.89 7.44
CA LEU A 113 11.12 -5.54 7.98
C LEU A 113 9.76 -5.37 8.66
N GLY A 114 8.74 -6.08 8.17
CA GLY A 114 7.38 -5.96 8.67
C GLY A 114 6.45 -7.05 8.17
N THR A 115 5.19 -6.95 8.56
CA THR A 115 4.14 -7.90 8.20
C THR A 115 3.04 -7.19 7.43
N LEU A 116 2.65 -7.73 6.28
CA LEU A 116 1.45 -7.31 5.57
C LEU A 116 0.22 -7.67 6.42
N THR A 117 -0.55 -6.67 6.85
CA THR A 117 -1.74 -6.88 7.69
C THR A 117 -3.02 -6.92 6.86
N SER A 118 -3.11 -6.11 5.81
CA SER A 118 -4.25 -6.08 4.91
C SER A 118 -3.90 -5.48 3.55
N ALA A 119 -4.74 -5.76 2.56
CA ALA A 119 -4.68 -5.15 1.25
C ALA A 119 -6.10 -4.87 0.75
N GLN A 120 -6.26 -3.80 0.00
CA GLN A 120 -7.53 -3.42 -0.61
C GLN A 120 -7.30 -2.75 -1.95
N MET A 121 -8.28 -2.86 -2.86
CA MET A 121 -8.28 -2.15 -4.12
C MET A 121 -9.45 -1.17 -4.17
N ASN A 122 -9.15 0.10 -4.42
CA ASN A 122 -10.15 1.12 -4.72
C ASN A 122 -10.21 1.32 -6.23
N ILE A 123 -11.42 1.39 -6.77
CA ILE A 123 -11.67 1.59 -8.20
C ILE A 123 -12.64 2.75 -8.37
N THR A 124 -12.29 3.70 -9.22
CA THR A 124 -13.16 4.81 -9.61
C THR A 124 -13.65 4.53 -11.03
N MET A 125 -14.98 4.48 -11.20
CA MET A 125 -15.64 4.26 -12.49
C MET A 125 -15.63 5.51 -13.35
#